data_AF-A0A542SRG8-F1
#
_entry.id   AF-A0A542SRG8-F1
#
_cell.length_a   1.000
_cell.length_b   1.000
_cell.length_c   1.000
_cell.angle_alpha   90.00
_cell.angle_beta   90.00
_cell.angle_gamma   90.00
#
_symmetry.space_group_name_H-M   'P 1'
#
loop_
_entity.id
_entity.type
_entity.pdbx_description
1 polymer ?
#
loop_
_entity_poly.entity_id
_entity_poly.type
_entity_poly.pdbx_seq_one_letter_code
_entity_poly.pdbx_strand_id
1 'polypeptide(L)'
;MTTTLTPAPRQEAAPGRSAGPGATPALSRALERLAPSERHHILGMAAQVLAVFVVTVVVQIAVISPLQYHRDQHVAFNDLRAALASGTAPVGQITSDDVPLASGTPLGTISIPAIGVSSAVFLSGTSAEVLQHGAGHRRDTVLPGQSGASVIMGRQAAFGGIFKKLAALTEGATITTVTGQGTSTYTVTGIRRGGDPLPAVLPSGAGRLTLVSATGIPYFPADVIRVDAELTTAPFPTGASIISAPLLEPQEQAFAGSTEGTAWVVILLSVWAAVFAGILWLSRWWGVGQTFIVGLPTFAVVTALLTQAVFACLPNLI
;
A
#
# COMPACT_ATOMS: atom_id res chain seq x y z
N MET A 1 105.96 -29.65 -6.28
CA MET A 1 105.66 -31.09 -6.38
C MET A 1 104.17 -31.24 -6.60
N THR A 2 103.81 -32.02 -7.62
CA THR A 2 102.46 -32.51 -7.96
C THR A 2 101.50 -31.57 -8.71
N THR A 3 101.72 -31.57 -10.04
CA THR A 3 100.76 -31.85 -11.13
C THR A 3 99.62 -30.88 -11.44
N THR A 4 99.76 -30.34 -12.66
CA THR A 4 98.90 -29.48 -13.50
C THR A 4 97.93 -30.27 -14.40
N LEU A 5 97.00 -29.52 -15.04
CA LEU A 5 96.18 -29.78 -16.26
C LEU A 5 94.79 -30.44 -16.03
N THR A 6 93.63 -29.78 -16.26
CA THR A 6 92.97 -29.39 -17.55
C THR A 6 92.57 -30.61 -18.41
N PRO A 7 91.42 -30.71 -19.16
CA PRO A 7 90.38 -29.76 -19.59
C PRO A 7 88.90 -30.22 -19.42
N ALA A 8 87.95 -29.42 -19.92
CA ALA A 8 86.49 -29.60 -19.92
C ALA A 8 85.93 -30.69 -20.89
N PRO A 9 84.69 -31.16 -20.66
CA PRO A 9 83.75 -31.57 -21.71
C PRO A 9 82.45 -30.72 -21.64
N ARG A 10 82.03 -30.04 -22.72
CA ARG A 10 81.22 -30.50 -23.87
C ARG A 10 79.74 -30.74 -23.52
N GLN A 11 78.89 -29.85 -24.06
CA GLN A 11 77.43 -29.83 -24.00
C GLN A 11 76.78 -31.11 -24.54
N GLU A 12 75.67 -31.49 -23.90
CA GLU A 12 74.63 -32.37 -24.46
C GLU A 12 73.28 -31.64 -24.37
N ALA A 13 72.45 -31.79 -25.41
CA ALA A 13 71.33 -30.92 -25.72
C ALA A 13 69.95 -31.54 -25.40
N ALA A 14 69.05 -30.70 -24.86
CA ALA A 14 67.56 -30.69 -24.96
C ALA A 14 66.74 -31.88 -24.38
N PRO A 15 65.42 -31.77 -24.08
CA PRO A 15 64.48 -30.67 -24.39
C PRO A 15 63.55 -30.20 -23.22
N GLY A 16 62.96 -29.01 -23.41
CA GLY A 16 61.56 -28.73 -23.09
C GLY A 16 61.09 -28.78 -21.63
N ARG A 17 61.10 -27.63 -20.94
CA ARG A 17 60.01 -27.29 -20.02
C ARG A 17 59.33 -26.01 -20.50
N SER A 18 58.29 -26.23 -21.30
CA SER A 18 57.25 -25.27 -21.60
C SER A 18 56.73 -24.64 -20.31
N ALA A 19 56.69 -23.30 -20.30
CA ALA A 19 55.85 -22.54 -19.40
C ALA A 19 54.41 -23.06 -19.52
N GLY A 20 53.87 -23.64 -18.44
CA GLY A 20 52.48 -24.06 -18.40
C GLY A 20 51.57 -22.85 -18.16
N PRO A 21 50.63 -22.53 -19.06
CA PRO A 21 49.52 -21.63 -18.73
C PRO A 21 48.50 -22.45 -17.93
N GLY A 22 48.44 -22.25 -16.62
CA GLY A 22 47.65 -23.13 -15.77
C GLY A 22 47.15 -22.54 -14.47
N ALA A 23 47.05 -21.21 -14.36
CA ALA A 23 46.46 -20.55 -13.20
C ALA A 23 45.13 -19.87 -13.59
N THR A 24 44.14 -20.69 -14.00
CA THR A 24 42.70 -20.49 -13.72
C THR A 24 41.88 -21.63 -14.33
N PRO A 25 41.66 -22.75 -13.60
CA PRO A 25 40.46 -23.57 -13.81
C PRO A 25 39.67 -23.80 -12.50
N ALA A 26 39.95 -23.03 -11.45
CA ALA A 26 39.26 -23.22 -10.16
C ALA A 26 37.87 -22.56 -10.13
N LEU A 27 37.71 -21.37 -10.72
CA LEU A 27 36.43 -20.65 -10.71
C LEU A 27 35.41 -21.21 -11.72
N SER A 28 35.87 -21.78 -12.85
CA SER A 28 34.98 -22.40 -13.85
C SER A 28 34.46 -23.78 -13.44
N ARG A 29 35.18 -24.51 -12.57
CA ARG A 29 34.72 -25.78 -11.98
C ARG A 29 33.82 -25.60 -10.76
N ALA A 30 33.92 -24.49 -10.03
CA ALA A 30 32.95 -24.19 -8.97
C ALA A 30 31.52 -23.94 -9.51
N LEU A 31 31.40 -23.67 -10.81
CA LEU A 31 30.14 -23.62 -11.55
C LEU A 31 29.85 -24.93 -12.31
N GLU A 32 30.45 -26.07 -11.92
CA GLU A 32 30.05 -27.41 -12.38
C GLU A 32 28.61 -27.70 -11.97
N ARG A 33 27.72 -27.27 -12.86
CA ARG A 33 26.48 -27.89 -13.26
C ARG A 33 25.86 -28.81 -12.19
N LEU A 34 24.98 -28.24 -11.38
CA LEU A 34 23.91 -28.99 -10.70
C LEU A 34 23.40 -30.09 -11.64
N ALA A 35 23.33 -31.33 -11.16
CA ALA A 35 22.88 -32.46 -11.98
C ALA A 35 21.49 -32.14 -12.55
N PRO A 36 21.13 -32.59 -13.77
CA PRO A 36 19.84 -32.28 -14.36
C PRO A 36 18.66 -32.57 -13.42
N SER A 37 18.72 -33.64 -12.62
CA SER A 37 17.71 -33.98 -11.61
C SER A 37 17.55 -32.91 -10.52
N GLU A 38 18.64 -32.42 -9.95
CA GLU A 38 18.62 -31.39 -8.88
C GLU A 38 18.05 -30.06 -9.38
N ARG A 39 18.32 -29.70 -10.64
CA ARG A 39 17.76 -28.50 -11.26
C ARG A 39 16.23 -28.56 -11.34
N HIS A 40 15.67 -29.70 -11.76
CA HIS A 40 14.22 -29.87 -11.84
C HIS A 40 13.56 -29.84 -10.45
N HIS A 41 14.22 -30.37 -9.42
CA HIS A 41 13.73 -30.30 -8.04
C HIS A 41 13.72 -28.87 -7.50
N ILE A 42 14.81 -28.12 -7.66
CA ILE A 42 14.88 -26.72 -7.23
C ILE A 42 13.87 -25.86 -7.99
N LEU A 43 13.75 -26.07 -9.31
CA LEU A 43 12.77 -25.35 -10.13
C LEU A 43 11.33 -25.67 -9.69
N GLY A 44 11.03 -26.93 -9.40
CA GLY A 44 9.72 -27.36 -8.90
C GLY A 44 9.39 -26.74 -7.54
N MET A 45 10.35 -26.71 -6.60
CA MET A 45 10.19 -26.05 -5.30
C MET A 45 9.96 -24.55 -5.46
N ALA A 46 10.77 -23.88 -6.28
CA ALA A 46 10.61 -22.45 -6.55
C ALA A 46 9.24 -22.14 -7.18
N ALA A 47 8.79 -22.96 -8.14
CA ALA A 47 7.48 -22.84 -8.75
C ALA A 47 6.35 -23.07 -7.74
N GLN A 48 6.49 -24.04 -6.83
CA GLN A 48 5.50 -24.29 -5.78
C GLN A 48 5.41 -23.13 -4.78
N VAL A 49 6.55 -22.59 -4.32
CA VAL A 49 6.58 -21.42 -3.43
C VAL A 49 5.91 -20.23 -4.10
N LEU A 50 6.24 -19.98 -5.36
CA LEU A 50 5.62 -18.91 -6.15
C LEU A 50 4.12 -19.13 -6.32
N ALA A 51 3.68 -20.36 -6.61
CA ALA A 51 2.27 -20.68 -6.75
C ALA A 51 1.49 -20.44 -5.45
N VAL A 52 2.04 -20.89 -4.31
CA VAL A 52 1.45 -20.66 -2.98
C VAL A 52 1.40 -19.15 -2.67
N PHE A 53 2.47 -18.43 -2.98
CA PHE A 53 2.51 -16.97 -2.79
C PHE A 53 1.40 -16.28 -3.59
N VAL A 54 1.29 -16.57 -4.89
CA VAL A 54 0.27 -15.99 -5.77
C VAL A 54 -1.14 -16.32 -5.27
N VAL A 55 -1.41 -17.59 -4.94
CA VAL A 55 -2.72 -18.01 -4.42
C VAL A 55 -3.05 -17.27 -3.12
N THR A 56 -2.09 -17.14 -2.20
CA THR A 56 -2.34 -16.48 -0.91
C THR A 56 -2.59 -14.99 -1.09
N VAL A 57 -1.88 -14.32 -2.01
CA VAL A 57 -2.15 -12.93 -2.37
C VAL A 57 -3.55 -12.76 -2.96
N VAL A 58 -3.98 -13.66 -3.86
CA VAL A 58 -5.34 -13.63 -4.43
C VAL A 58 -6.39 -13.79 -3.34
N VAL A 59 -6.22 -14.77 -2.43
CA VAL A 59 -7.14 -14.98 -1.30
C VAL A 59 -7.16 -13.76 -0.38
N GLN A 60 -6.00 -13.17 -0.09
CA GLN A 60 -5.90 -11.99 0.75
C GLN A 60 -6.67 -10.81 0.16
N ILE A 61 -6.50 -10.54 -1.13
CA ILE A 61 -7.17 -9.43 -1.82
C ILE A 61 -8.68 -9.69 -1.94
N ALA A 62 -9.08 -10.90 -2.33
CA ALA A 62 -10.48 -11.21 -2.63
C ALA A 62 -11.35 -11.46 -1.39
N VAL A 63 -10.77 -11.99 -0.31
CA VAL A 63 -11.53 -12.44 0.88
C VAL A 63 -11.15 -11.66 2.12
N ILE A 64 -9.86 -11.60 2.45
CA ILE A 64 -9.41 -11.06 3.74
C ILE A 64 -9.49 -9.52 3.76
N SER A 65 -9.13 -8.87 2.66
CA SER A 65 -9.07 -7.42 2.57
C SER A 65 -10.44 -6.74 2.71
N PRO A 66 -11.55 -7.25 2.12
CA PRO A 66 -12.90 -6.78 2.46
C PRO A 66 -13.27 -6.95 3.94
N LEU A 67 -12.88 -8.07 4.57
CA LEU A 67 -13.16 -8.31 6.00
C LEU A 67 -12.40 -7.31 6.89
N GLN A 68 -11.14 -7.02 6.56
CA GLN A 68 -10.35 -5.98 7.23
C GLN A 68 -11.03 -4.63 7.12
N TYR A 69 -11.44 -4.23 5.91
CA TYR A 69 -12.17 -2.98 5.70
C TYR A 69 -13.46 -2.90 6.54
N HIS A 70 -14.27 -3.96 6.56
CA HIS A 70 -15.50 -3.96 7.36
C HIS A 70 -15.22 -3.83 8.85
N ARG A 71 -14.20 -4.55 9.36
CA ARG A 71 -13.74 -4.40 10.75
C ARG A 71 -13.34 -2.96 11.03
N ASP A 72 -12.51 -2.38 10.17
CA ASP A 72 -11.94 -1.05 10.37
C ASP A 72 -13.01 0.04 10.34
N GLN A 73 -13.97 -0.07 9.42
CA GLN A 73 -15.13 0.82 9.37
C GLN A 73 -16.02 0.68 10.61
N HIS A 74 -16.20 -0.53 11.13
CA HIS A 74 -16.95 -0.74 12.38
C HIS A 74 -16.24 -0.11 13.60
N VAL A 75 -14.92 -0.30 13.73
CA VAL A 75 -14.12 0.31 14.80
C VAL A 75 -14.14 1.83 14.68
N ALA A 76 -13.82 2.36 13.50
CA ALA A 76 -13.81 3.79 13.24
C ALA A 76 -15.17 4.45 13.46
N PHE A 77 -16.27 3.77 13.14
CA PHE A 77 -17.62 4.27 13.41
C PHE A 77 -17.92 4.31 14.92
N ASN A 78 -17.48 3.30 15.67
CA ASN A 78 -17.64 3.27 17.12
C ASN A 78 -16.82 4.38 17.79
N ASP A 79 -15.59 4.59 17.35
CA ASP A 79 -14.71 5.65 17.84
C ASP A 79 -15.29 7.05 17.53
N LEU A 80 -15.77 7.25 16.30
CA LEU A 80 -16.44 8.49 15.90
C LEU A 80 -17.72 8.72 16.73
N ARG A 81 -18.54 7.69 16.94
CA ARG A 81 -19.76 7.79 17.75
C ARG A 81 -19.42 8.17 19.20
N ALA A 82 -18.37 7.58 19.77
CA ALA A 82 -17.91 7.91 21.10
C ALA A 82 -17.44 9.36 21.19
N ALA A 83 -16.62 9.82 20.24
CA ALA A 83 -16.13 11.20 20.17
C ALA A 83 -17.26 12.23 19.97
N LEU A 84 -18.28 11.91 19.18
CA LEU A 84 -19.47 12.74 19.02
C LEU A 84 -20.27 12.82 20.33
N ALA A 85 -20.44 11.70 21.03
CA ALA A 85 -21.16 11.65 22.30
C ALA A 85 -20.44 12.42 23.43
N SER A 86 -19.10 12.45 23.43
CA SER A 86 -18.30 13.23 24.36
C SER A 86 -18.08 14.69 23.94
N GLY A 87 -18.54 15.10 22.76
CA GLY A 87 -18.29 16.44 22.22
C GLY A 87 -16.83 16.71 21.87
N THR A 88 -16.03 15.66 21.64
CA THR A 88 -14.60 15.74 21.31
C THR A 88 -14.30 15.35 19.86
N ALA A 89 -15.33 15.22 19.02
CA ALA A 89 -15.16 14.95 17.59
C ALA A 89 -14.38 16.10 16.91
N PRO A 90 -13.36 15.81 16.08
CA PRO A 90 -12.60 16.84 15.42
C PRO A 90 -13.46 17.69 14.48
N VAL A 91 -13.29 19.01 14.55
CA VAL A 91 -13.96 20.00 13.69
C VAL A 91 -12.98 20.87 12.89
N GLY A 92 -11.70 20.49 12.89
CA GLY A 92 -10.63 21.17 12.15
C GLY A 92 -9.38 20.30 12.03
N GLN A 93 -8.26 20.93 11.66
CA GLN A 93 -6.97 20.26 11.46
C GLN A 93 -6.20 20.00 12.76
N ILE A 94 -6.63 20.60 13.87
CA ILE A 94 -6.01 20.46 15.19
C ILE A 94 -7.02 19.95 16.21
N THR A 95 -6.51 19.35 17.27
CA THR A 95 -7.29 18.96 18.46
C THR A 95 -7.61 20.18 19.33
N SER A 96 -8.39 19.98 20.40
CA SER A 96 -8.64 20.99 21.43
C SER A 96 -7.38 21.45 22.17
N ASP A 97 -6.29 20.67 22.10
CA ASP A 97 -5.02 20.92 22.77
C ASP A 97 -3.98 21.55 21.82
N ASP A 98 -4.42 22.12 20.69
CA ASP A 98 -3.58 22.75 19.65
C ASP A 98 -2.52 21.82 19.03
N VAL A 99 -2.75 20.50 19.05
CA VAL A 99 -1.89 19.50 18.40
C VAL A 99 -2.47 19.12 17.04
N PRO A 100 -1.64 18.95 15.97
CA PRO A 100 -2.11 18.43 14.69
C PRO A 100 -2.82 17.10 14.84
N LEU A 101 -3.93 16.94 14.12
CA LEU A 101 -4.70 15.70 14.17
C LEU A 101 -3.90 14.52 13.62
N ALA A 102 -3.89 13.42 14.37
CA ALA A 102 -3.23 12.20 13.95
C ALA A 102 -3.83 11.64 12.64
N SER A 103 -2.97 11.12 11.78
CA SER A 103 -3.43 10.36 10.60
C SER A 103 -4.21 9.13 11.05
N GLY A 104 -5.27 8.80 10.32
CA GLY A 104 -6.19 7.71 10.66
C GLY A 104 -7.30 8.09 11.65
N THR A 105 -7.31 9.30 12.22
CA THR A 105 -8.41 9.72 13.11
C THR A 105 -9.74 9.79 12.36
N PRO A 106 -10.83 9.16 12.85
CA PRO A 106 -12.16 9.31 12.25
C PRO A 106 -12.66 10.74 12.29
N LEU A 107 -13.09 11.27 11.14
CA LEU A 107 -13.55 12.67 11.00
C LEU A 107 -15.05 12.79 10.78
N GLY A 108 -15.65 11.79 10.14
CA GLY A 108 -17.05 11.85 9.76
C GLY A 108 -17.47 10.67 8.90
N THR A 109 -18.72 10.68 8.46
CA THR A 109 -19.25 9.71 7.51
C THR A 109 -19.63 10.35 6.19
N ILE A 110 -19.55 9.58 5.11
CA ILE A 110 -19.98 9.94 3.76
C ILE A 110 -20.99 8.92 3.24
N SER A 111 -22.03 9.42 2.59
CA SER A 111 -23.06 8.64 1.89
C SER A 111 -23.21 9.12 0.46
N ILE A 112 -23.20 8.18 -0.48
CA ILE A 112 -23.35 8.41 -1.92
C ILE A 112 -24.28 7.32 -2.47
N PRO A 113 -25.61 7.50 -2.37
CA PRO A 113 -26.58 6.47 -2.73
C PRO A 113 -26.46 5.97 -4.16
N ALA A 114 -26.15 6.87 -5.11
CA ALA A 114 -26.02 6.56 -6.54
C ALA A 114 -24.97 5.47 -6.86
N ILE A 115 -23.97 5.29 -5.98
CA ILE A 115 -22.93 4.24 -6.13
C ILE A 115 -22.93 3.21 -5.01
N GLY A 116 -23.94 3.25 -4.13
CA GLY A 116 -24.11 2.30 -3.03
C GLY A 116 -23.14 2.48 -1.86
N VAL A 117 -22.58 3.67 -1.68
CA VAL A 117 -21.78 4.01 -0.48
C VAL A 117 -22.75 4.52 0.58
N SER A 118 -22.83 3.83 1.72
CA SER A 118 -23.76 4.17 2.80
C SER A 118 -23.00 4.35 4.12
N SER A 119 -23.01 5.57 4.65
CA SER A 119 -22.44 5.91 5.97
C SER A 119 -21.01 5.42 6.20
N ALA A 120 -20.17 5.44 5.16
CA ALA A 120 -18.78 5.03 5.30
C ALA A 120 -17.97 6.10 6.03
N VAL A 121 -17.13 5.69 6.97
CA VAL A 121 -16.28 6.60 7.75
C VAL A 121 -15.07 7.01 6.92
N PHE A 122 -14.83 8.32 6.86
CA PHE A 122 -13.59 8.86 6.33
C PHE A 122 -12.67 9.33 7.46
N LEU A 123 -11.37 9.13 7.25
CA LEU A 123 -10.30 9.32 8.23
C LEU A 123 -9.46 10.54 7.88
N SER A 124 -8.72 11.09 8.85
CA SER A 124 -7.70 12.10 8.61
C SER A 124 -6.52 11.51 7.84
N GLY A 125 -6.13 12.13 6.74
CA GLY A 125 -4.96 11.73 5.96
C GLY A 125 -5.28 10.88 4.74
N THR A 126 -4.36 10.89 3.77
CA THR A 126 -4.55 10.27 2.44
C THR A 126 -3.37 9.40 2.01
N SER A 127 -2.52 9.00 2.96
CA SER A 127 -1.46 8.04 2.70
C SER A 127 -2.03 6.66 2.31
N ALA A 128 -1.23 5.85 1.62
CA ALA A 128 -1.62 4.50 1.25
C ALA A 128 -2.03 3.66 2.47
N GLU A 129 -1.39 3.88 3.62
CA GLU A 129 -1.67 3.19 4.88
C GLU A 129 -3.04 3.57 5.44
N VAL A 130 -3.38 4.87 5.50
CA VAL A 130 -4.72 5.33 5.94
C VAL A 130 -5.80 4.80 5.00
N LEU A 131 -5.56 4.84 3.68
CA LEU A 131 -6.55 4.39 2.70
C LEU A 131 -6.79 2.87 2.68
N GLN A 132 -6.00 2.06 3.41
CA GLN A 132 -6.34 0.64 3.65
C GLN A 132 -7.49 0.48 4.66
N HIS A 133 -7.79 1.51 5.45
CA HIS A 133 -8.80 1.46 6.52
C HIS A 133 -10.10 2.20 6.15
N GLY A 134 -10.12 2.96 5.06
CA GLY A 134 -11.29 3.74 4.65
C GLY A 134 -10.99 4.79 3.59
N ALA A 135 -11.96 5.66 3.35
CA ALA A 135 -11.69 6.93 2.65
C ALA A 135 -10.86 7.85 3.55
N GLY A 136 -10.04 8.71 2.94
CA GLY A 136 -9.16 9.63 3.62
C GLY A 136 -9.46 11.08 3.23
N HIS A 137 -9.53 11.98 4.20
CA HIS A 137 -9.63 13.42 3.99
C HIS A 137 -8.23 14.01 3.90
N ARG A 138 -8.03 14.88 2.90
CA ARG A 138 -6.74 15.51 2.64
C ARG A 138 -6.50 16.63 3.66
N ARG A 139 -5.45 16.51 4.47
CA ARG A 139 -5.22 17.30 5.69
C ARG A 139 -5.00 18.80 5.47
N ASP A 140 -4.60 19.23 4.29
CA ASP A 140 -4.45 20.65 3.89
C ASP A 140 -5.76 21.29 3.38
N THR A 141 -6.88 20.57 3.45
CA THR A 141 -8.19 21.05 2.98
C THR A 141 -9.18 21.23 4.14
N VAL A 142 -10.26 22.00 3.93
CA VAL A 142 -11.28 22.20 4.98
C VAL A 142 -12.07 20.90 5.19
N LEU A 143 -12.70 20.73 6.36
CA LEU A 143 -13.56 19.57 6.58
C LEU A 143 -14.83 19.65 5.73
N PRO A 144 -15.41 18.50 5.34
CA PRO A 144 -16.70 18.50 4.65
C PRO A 144 -17.77 19.22 5.48
N GLY A 145 -18.38 20.23 4.87
CA GLY A 145 -19.46 21.06 5.40
C GLY A 145 -19.03 22.49 5.66
N GLN A 146 -17.73 22.75 5.68
CA GLN A 146 -17.16 24.07 5.88
C GLN A 146 -17.11 24.88 4.58
N SER A 147 -17.03 26.20 4.70
CA SER A 147 -16.71 27.08 3.58
C SER A 147 -15.29 26.81 3.06
N GLY A 148 -15.15 26.56 1.77
CA GLY A 148 -13.88 26.20 1.13
C GLY A 148 -13.93 24.87 0.38
N ALA A 149 -12.76 24.44 -0.11
CA ALA A 149 -12.61 23.17 -0.82
C ALA A 149 -12.19 22.07 0.15
N SER A 150 -12.92 20.96 0.14
CA SER A 150 -12.63 19.72 0.88
C SER A 150 -12.31 18.60 -0.11
N VAL A 151 -11.29 17.80 0.19
CA VAL A 151 -10.89 16.68 -0.67
C VAL A 151 -10.96 15.38 0.11
N ILE A 152 -11.68 14.39 -0.42
CA ILE A 152 -11.71 13.02 0.09
C ILE A 152 -11.19 12.08 -0.98
N MET A 153 -10.24 11.24 -0.61
CA MET A 153 -9.63 10.23 -1.45
C MET A 153 -10.10 8.83 -1.04
N GLY A 154 -10.21 7.92 -2.00
CA GLY A 154 -10.54 6.54 -1.73
C GLY A 154 -10.04 5.61 -2.82
N ARG A 155 -9.65 4.39 -2.42
CA ARG A 155 -9.16 3.35 -3.33
C ARG A 155 -10.22 2.91 -4.33
N GLN A 156 -9.76 2.58 -5.54
CA GLN A 156 -10.58 1.95 -6.57
C GLN A 156 -10.74 0.45 -6.27
N ALA A 157 -9.70 -0.21 -5.78
CA ALA A 157 -9.66 -1.64 -5.51
C ALA A 157 -8.86 -1.98 -4.23
N ALA A 158 -8.99 -3.22 -3.78
CA ALA A 158 -8.55 -3.68 -2.45
C ALA A 158 -9.17 -2.88 -1.29
N PHE A 159 -9.13 -3.46 -0.09
CA PHE A 159 -9.53 -2.83 1.17
C PHE A 159 -10.91 -2.16 1.08
N GLY A 160 -11.88 -2.91 0.58
CA GLY A 160 -13.26 -2.44 0.37
C GLY A 160 -13.49 -1.72 -0.95
N GLY A 161 -12.48 -1.05 -1.53
CA GLY A 161 -12.60 -0.31 -2.79
C GLY A 161 -13.76 0.68 -2.74
N ILE A 162 -13.80 1.53 -1.71
CA ILE A 162 -14.95 2.40 -1.39
C ILE A 162 -15.41 3.24 -2.59
N PHE A 163 -14.48 3.66 -3.46
CA PHE A 163 -14.74 4.46 -4.64
C PHE A 163 -14.63 3.68 -5.96
N LYS A 164 -14.74 2.34 -5.92
CA LYS A 164 -14.73 1.46 -7.11
C LYS A 164 -15.71 1.85 -8.22
N LYS A 165 -16.80 2.53 -7.87
CA LYS A 165 -17.88 2.98 -8.78
C LYS A 165 -17.92 4.49 -8.96
N LEU A 166 -16.90 5.23 -8.52
CA LEU A 166 -16.92 6.70 -8.55
C LEU A 166 -17.12 7.25 -9.97
N ALA A 167 -16.58 6.58 -10.98
CA ALA A 167 -16.77 6.93 -12.40
C ALA A 167 -18.20 6.74 -12.93
N ALA A 168 -19.07 6.06 -12.19
CA ALA A 168 -20.47 5.87 -12.54
C ALA A 168 -21.39 6.96 -11.94
N LEU A 169 -20.85 7.90 -11.16
CA LEU A 169 -21.63 9.06 -10.73
C LEU A 169 -22.03 9.91 -11.93
N THR A 170 -23.11 10.66 -11.76
CA THR A 170 -23.61 11.62 -12.75
C THR A 170 -23.80 12.96 -12.08
N GLU A 171 -23.79 14.03 -12.86
CA GLU A 171 -24.20 15.35 -12.41
C GLU A 171 -25.60 15.30 -11.79
N GLY A 172 -25.83 16.12 -10.77
CA GLY A 172 -27.07 16.12 -9.98
C GLY A 172 -27.13 15.05 -8.88
N ALA A 173 -26.21 14.09 -8.84
CA ALA A 173 -26.19 13.08 -7.78
C ALA A 173 -25.93 13.72 -6.41
N THR A 174 -26.63 13.24 -5.39
CA THR A 174 -26.49 13.73 -4.00
C THR A 174 -25.36 13.00 -3.28
N ILE A 175 -24.53 13.77 -2.58
CA ILE A 175 -23.55 13.29 -1.61
C ILE A 175 -23.88 13.92 -0.25
N THR A 176 -23.90 13.12 0.81
CA THR A 176 -24.14 13.61 2.17
C THR A 176 -22.95 13.28 3.05
N THR A 177 -22.48 14.26 3.82
CA THR A 177 -21.44 14.04 4.83
C THR A 177 -21.95 14.42 6.21
N VAL A 178 -21.54 13.69 7.24
CA VAL A 178 -21.81 14.01 8.64
C VAL A 178 -20.50 14.12 9.39
N THR A 179 -20.22 15.28 9.98
CA THR A 179 -19.02 15.55 10.79
C THR A 179 -19.42 15.96 12.21
N GLY A 180 -18.43 16.30 13.06
CA GLY A 180 -18.68 16.89 14.37
C GLY A 180 -19.50 18.18 14.35
N GLN A 181 -19.59 18.88 13.21
CA GLN A 181 -20.39 20.11 13.06
C GLN A 181 -21.84 19.85 12.63
N GLY A 182 -22.12 18.69 12.05
CA GLY A 182 -23.45 18.29 11.61
C GLY A 182 -23.49 17.71 10.20
N THR A 183 -24.69 17.70 9.62
CA THR A 183 -24.94 17.13 8.29
C THR A 183 -24.79 18.18 7.21
N SER A 184 -24.10 17.83 6.13
CA SER A 184 -23.91 18.66 4.94
C SER A 184 -24.31 17.90 3.69
N THR A 185 -25.01 18.57 2.77
CA THR A 185 -25.43 17.97 1.50
C THR A 185 -24.74 18.65 0.34
N TYR A 186 -24.30 17.86 -0.62
CA TYR A 186 -23.66 18.29 -1.85
C TYR A 186 -24.38 17.74 -3.06
N THR A 187 -24.30 18.48 -4.17
CA THR A 187 -24.78 18.04 -5.48
C THR A 187 -23.61 17.96 -6.44
N VAL A 188 -23.42 16.81 -7.10
CA VAL A 188 -22.35 16.62 -8.09
C VAL A 188 -22.55 17.58 -9.25
N THR A 189 -21.51 18.35 -9.58
CA THR A 189 -21.50 19.33 -10.67
C THR A 189 -20.67 18.90 -11.86
N GLY A 190 -19.75 17.93 -11.68
CA GLY A 190 -18.97 17.42 -12.81
C GLY A 190 -17.97 16.35 -12.41
N ILE A 191 -17.45 15.68 -13.44
CA ILE A 191 -16.43 14.64 -13.33
C ILE A 191 -15.24 15.06 -14.18
N ARG A 192 -14.05 15.01 -13.58
CA ARG A 192 -12.79 15.39 -14.20
C ARG A 192 -11.79 14.25 -14.16
N ARG A 193 -10.91 14.20 -15.15
CA ARG A 193 -9.83 13.23 -15.34
C ARG A 193 -8.46 13.89 -15.29
N GLY A 194 -7.39 13.14 -15.54
CA GLY A 194 -6.05 13.68 -15.66
C GLY A 194 -5.96 14.70 -16.79
N GLY A 195 -5.38 15.87 -16.51
CA GLY A 195 -5.20 16.95 -17.49
C GLY A 195 -6.38 17.89 -17.67
N ASP A 196 -7.55 17.57 -17.11
CA ASP A 196 -8.70 18.49 -17.12
C ASP A 196 -8.39 19.76 -16.33
N PRO A 197 -9.01 20.91 -16.71
CA PRO A 197 -8.76 22.18 -16.05
C PRO A 197 -9.10 22.12 -14.55
N LEU A 198 -8.46 23.01 -13.80
CA LEU A 198 -8.86 23.24 -12.41
C LEU A 198 -10.32 23.73 -12.39
N PRO A 199 -11.09 23.31 -11.37
CA PRO A 199 -12.47 23.74 -11.25
C PRO A 199 -12.53 25.25 -10.98
N ALA A 200 -13.68 25.86 -11.25
CA ALA A 200 -13.89 27.30 -11.07
C ALA A 200 -13.51 27.76 -9.67
N VAL A 201 -13.09 29.02 -9.54
CA VAL A 201 -12.78 29.64 -8.25
C VAL A 201 -14.03 29.61 -7.37
N LEU A 202 -13.90 29.14 -6.13
CA LEU A 202 -15.05 29.14 -5.21
C LEU A 202 -15.42 30.58 -4.85
N PRO A 203 -16.72 30.93 -4.92
CA PRO A 203 -17.23 32.15 -4.30
C PRO A 203 -16.94 32.18 -2.80
N SER A 204 -16.83 33.38 -2.23
CA SER A 204 -16.69 33.54 -0.77
C SER A 204 -17.90 32.94 -0.05
N GLY A 205 -17.64 32.12 0.97
CA GLY A 205 -18.69 31.42 1.72
C GLY A 205 -19.24 30.17 1.04
N ALA A 206 -18.79 29.81 -0.17
CA ALA A 206 -19.21 28.56 -0.81
C ALA A 206 -18.38 27.37 -0.32
N GLY A 207 -18.97 26.18 -0.35
CA GLY A 207 -18.28 24.91 -0.08
C GLY A 207 -18.23 24.02 -1.32
N ARG A 208 -17.12 23.31 -1.52
CA ARG A 208 -16.97 22.29 -2.57
C ARG A 208 -16.34 21.04 -2.00
N LEU A 209 -16.90 19.89 -2.32
CA LEU A 209 -16.33 18.57 -2.05
C LEU A 209 -15.79 17.99 -3.35
N THR A 210 -14.53 17.58 -3.34
CA THR A 210 -13.91 16.83 -4.44
C THR A 210 -13.59 15.42 -3.96
N LEU A 211 -14.22 14.42 -4.57
CA LEU A 211 -13.90 13.00 -4.36
C LEU A 211 -12.86 12.56 -5.37
N VAL A 212 -11.81 11.86 -4.92
CA VAL A 212 -10.69 11.44 -5.77
C VAL A 212 -10.49 9.93 -5.68
N SER A 213 -10.33 9.29 -6.84
CA SER A 213 -9.98 7.87 -6.93
C SER A 213 -9.17 7.61 -8.20
N ALA A 214 -8.92 6.34 -8.50
CA ALA A 214 -8.35 5.91 -9.77
C ALA A 214 -9.42 5.38 -10.75
N THR A 215 -9.02 5.30 -12.01
CA THR A 215 -9.76 4.65 -13.10
C THR A 215 -8.86 3.66 -13.83
N GLY A 216 -9.49 2.76 -14.59
CA GLY A 216 -8.79 1.74 -15.36
C GLY A 216 -9.07 0.34 -14.82
N ILE A 217 -8.15 -0.59 -15.07
CA ILE A 217 -8.27 -1.98 -14.63
C ILE A 217 -8.04 -2.02 -13.11
N PRO A 218 -8.88 -2.69 -12.31
CA PRO A 218 -8.64 -2.82 -10.87
C PRO A 218 -7.21 -3.27 -10.55
N TYR A 219 -6.59 -2.67 -9.53
CA TYR A 219 -5.19 -2.89 -9.12
C TYR A 219 -4.12 -2.35 -10.09
N PHE A 220 -4.51 -1.88 -11.28
CA PHE A 220 -3.63 -1.30 -12.30
C PHE A 220 -4.20 0.05 -12.77
N PRO A 221 -4.11 1.10 -11.93
CA PRO A 221 -4.71 2.38 -12.25
C PRO A 221 -4.06 3.02 -13.47
N ALA A 222 -4.88 3.56 -14.36
CA ALA A 222 -4.45 4.23 -15.58
C ALA A 222 -4.47 5.76 -15.45
N ASP A 223 -5.48 6.30 -14.78
CA ASP A 223 -5.65 7.75 -14.61
C ASP A 223 -6.42 8.10 -13.33
N VAL A 224 -6.29 9.35 -12.90
CA VAL A 224 -7.04 9.94 -11.80
C VAL A 224 -8.48 10.28 -12.23
N ILE A 225 -9.44 10.07 -11.32
CA ILE A 225 -10.78 10.64 -11.46
C ILE A 225 -11.09 11.53 -10.26
N ARG A 226 -11.70 12.67 -10.55
CA ARG A 226 -12.16 13.65 -9.57
C ARG A 226 -13.63 13.94 -9.82
N VAL A 227 -14.46 13.82 -8.78
CA VAL A 227 -15.87 14.21 -8.83
C VAL A 227 -16.03 15.44 -7.97
N ASP A 228 -16.40 16.55 -8.59
CA ASP A 228 -16.66 17.81 -7.88
C ASP A 228 -18.15 17.90 -7.56
N ALA A 229 -18.43 18.36 -6.34
CA ALA A 229 -19.78 18.56 -5.85
C ALA A 229 -19.87 19.85 -5.05
N GLU A 230 -20.90 20.64 -5.29
CA GLU A 230 -21.14 21.92 -4.60
C GLU A 230 -22.01 21.72 -3.38
N LEU A 231 -21.66 22.42 -2.29
CA LEU A 231 -22.41 22.41 -1.04
C LEU A 231 -23.76 23.12 -1.23
N THR A 232 -24.86 22.41 -0.95
CA THR A 232 -26.22 22.96 -1.08
C THR A 232 -26.84 23.36 0.27
N THR A 233 -26.29 22.88 1.38
CA THR A 233 -26.66 23.32 2.73
C THR A 233 -25.88 24.56 3.15
N ALA A 234 -26.35 25.27 4.18
CA ALA A 234 -25.60 26.38 4.74
C ALA A 234 -24.20 25.91 5.22
N PRO A 235 -23.12 26.62 4.86
CA PRO A 235 -21.76 26.26 5.26
C PRO A 235 -21.57 26.43 6.77
N PHE A 236 -20.88 25.48 7.39
CA PHE A 236 -20.41 25.61 8.76
C PHE A 236 -19.21 26.55 8.86
N PRO A 237 -18.98 27.17 10.04
CA PRO A 237 -17.78 27.96 10.29
C PRO A 237 -16.51 27.13 10.05
N THR A 238 -15.56 27.73 9.36
CA THR A 238 -14.26 27.12 9.04
C THR A 238 -13.24 27.52 10.11
N GLY A 239 -12.57 26.54 10.72
CA GLY A 239 -11.49 26.79 11.67
C GLY A 239 -10.24 27.37 11.02
N ALA A 240 -9.25 27.75 11.83
CA ALA A 240 -7.95 28.16 11.33
C ALA A 240 -7.27 27.01 10.58
N SER A 241 -6.74 27.27 9.38
CA SER A 241 -5.92 26.32 8.63
C SER A 241 -4.47 26.47 9.04
N ILE A 242 -3.85 25.38 9.49
CA ILE A 242 -2.45 25.35 9.94
C ILE A 242 -1.61 24.50 8.97
N ILE A 243 -2.21 23.44 8.41
CA ILE A 243 -1.59 22.64 7.37
C ILE A 243 -1.91 23.30 6.02
N SER A 244 -0.87 23.78 5.37
CA SER A 244 -0.94 24.31 4.00
C SER A 244 -0.41 23.28 3.01
N ALA A 245 -0.78 23.40 1.73
CA ALA A 245 -0.30 22.48 0.68
C ALA A 245 1.23 22.23 0.65
N PRO A 246 2.11 23.20 0.94
CA PRO A 246 3.56 22.96 1.00
C PRO A 246 4.02 22.13 2.21
N LEU A 247 3.22 22.08 3.28
CA LEU A 247 3.48 21.29 4.49
C LEU A 247 2.86 19.89 4.42
N LEU A 248 2.08 19.60 3.38
CA LEU A 248 1.50 18.28 3.18
C LEU A 248 2.59 17.27 2.81
N GLU A 249 2.59 16.12 3.47
CA GLU A 249 3.56 15.07 3.21
C GLU A 249 3.41 14.53 1.77
N PRO A 250 4.51 14.23 1.04
CA PRO A 250 4.44 13.75 -0.34
C PRO A 250 3.58 12.50 -0.53
N GLN A 251 3.54 11.62 0.48
CA GLN A 251 2.76 10.38 0.48
C GLN A 251 1.24 10.58 0.45
N GLU A 252 0.76 11.80 0.71
CA GLU A 252 -0.66 12.17 0.69
C GLU A 252 -1.13 12.72 -0.66
N GLN A 253 -0.21 12.84 -1.62
CA GLN A 253 -0.60 13.22 -2.98
C GLN A 253 -1.30 12.06 -3.68
N ALA A 254 -2.19 12.36 -4.63
CA ALA A 254 -2.85 11.33 -5.43
C ALA A 254 -1.81 10.51 -6.20
N PHE A 255 -1.91 9.18 -6.13
CA PHE A 255 -0.94 8.21 -6.68
C PHE A 255 0.44 8.21 -6.03
N ALA A 256 0.61 8.88 -4.89
CA ALA A 256 1.83 8.74 -4.12
C ALA A 256 1.89 7.34 -3.47
N GLY A 257 3.07 6.73 -3.53
CA GLY A 257 3.45 5.58 -2.72
C GLY A 257 4.54 5.99 -1.74
N SER A 258 4.80 5.15 -0.73
CA SER A 258 5.90 5.37 0.22
C SER A 258 6.98 4.31 0.04
N THR A 259 8.24 4.71 0.20
CA THR A 259 9.36 3.75 0.28
C THR A 259 9.73 3.40 1.73
N GLU A 260 9.15 4.10 2.71
CA GLU A 260 9.43 3.91 4.13
C GLU A 260 9.09 2.49 4.61
N GLY A 261 8.07 1.87 4.03
CA GLY A 261 7.65 0.51 4.34
C GLY A 261 8.49 -0.61 3.71
N THR A 262 9.45 -0.30 2.82
CA THR A 262 10.15 -1.33 2.02
C THR A 262 10.94 -2.31 2.89
N ALA A 263 11.55 -1.83 3.98
CA ALA A 263 12.27 -2.69 4.92
C ALA A 263 11.34 -3.72 5.59
N TRP A 264 10.13 -3.30 5.97
CA TRP A 264 9.11 -4.19 6.53
C TRP A 264 8.64 -5.22 5.53
N VAL A 265 8.50 -4.85 4.25
CA VAL A 265 8.18 -5.81 3.18
C VAL A 265 9.24 -6.90 3.07
N VAL A 266 10.53 -6.54 3.06
CA VAL A 266 11.64 -7.52 2.97
C VAL A 266 11.67 -8.43 4.20
N ILE A 267 11.50 -7.87 5.40
CA ILE A 267 11.46 -8.64 6.65
C ILE A 267 10.28 -9.62 6.62
N LEU A 268 9.07 -9.14 6.34
CA LEU A 268 7.86 -9.97 6.33
C LEU A 268 7.89 -11.01 5.22
N LEU A 269 8.48 -10.71 4.06
CA LEU A 269 8.67 -11.69 2.98
C LEU A 269 9.65 -12.80 3.41
N SER A 270 10.72 -12.43 4.12
CA SER A 270 11.68 -13.40 4.66
C SER A 270 11.04 -14.29 5.73
N VAL A 271 10.25 -13.69 6.63
CA VAL A 271 9.48 -14.43 7.65
C VAL A 271 8.43 -15.32 6.99
N TRP A 272 7.73 -14.85 5.96
CA TRP A 272 6.75 -15.63 5.21
C TRP A 272 7.39 -16.88 4.60
N ALA A 273 8.54 -16.73 3.94
CA ALA A 273 9.28 -17.83 3.35
C ALA A 273 9.79 -18.81 4.44
N ALA A 274 10.28 -18.28 5.56
CA ALA A 274 10.74 -19.09 6.69
C ALA A 274 9.60 -19.89 7.34
N VAL A 275 8.42 -19.28 7.53
CA VAL A 275 7.23 -19.97 8.05
C VAL A 275 6.78 -21.06 7.09
N PHE A 276 6.72 -20.77 5.79
CA PHE A 276 6.35 -21.77 4.79
C PHE A 276 7.33 -22.96 4.79
N ALA A 277 8.63 -22.70 4.78
CA ALA A 277 9.67 -23.73 4.88
C ALA A 277 9.58 -24.51 6.20
N GLY A 278 9.32 -23.81 7.31
CA GLY A 278 9.12 -24.40 8.63
C GLY A 278 7.93 -25.36 8.67
N ILE A 279 6.80 -25.02 8.04
CA ILE A 279 5.64 -25.90 7.89
C ILE A 279 6.01 -27.16 7.12
N LEU A 280 6.70 -27.02 5.98
CA LEU A 280 7.14 -28.18 5.20
C LEU A 280 8.09 -29.07 6.01
N TRP A 281 9.00 -28.48 6.78
CA TRP A 281 9.95 -29.21 7.60
C TRP A 281 9.27 -29.92 8.78
N LEU A 282 8.44 -29.22 9.57
CA LEU A 282 7.69 -29.77 10.71
C LEU A 282 6.73 -30.88 10.27
N SER A 283 6.13 -30.77 9.08
CA SER A 283 5.22 -31.79 8.55
C SER A 283 5.90 -33.16 8.37
N ARG A 284 7.22 -33.19 8.28
CA ARG A 284 8.01 -34.44 8.21
C ARG A 284 8.19 -35.11 9.56
N TRP A 285 8.09 -34.37 10.68
CA TRP A 285 8.49 -34.82 12.01
C TRP A 285 7.32 -34.90 13.00
N TRP A 286 6.35 -33.99 12.91
CA TRP A 286 5.23 -33.85 13.85
C TRP A 286 3.91 -34.44 13.35
N GLY A 287 3.86 -34.89 12.09
CA GLY A 287 2.63 -35.30 11.44
C GLY A 287 1.92 -34.13 10.75
N VAL A 288 1.19 -34.46 9.69
CA VAL A 288 0.59 -33.47 8.78
C VAL A 288 -0.50 -32.67 9.50
N GLY A 289 -1.43 -33.32 10.21
CA GLY A 289 -2.54 -32.65 10.88
C GLY A 289 -2.11 -31.63 11.93
N GLN A 290 -1.21 -32.01 12.83
CA GLN A 290 -0.69 -31.14 13.90
C GLN A 290 0.03 -29.92 13.33
N THR A 291 0.85 -30.14 12.29
CA THR A 291 1.60 -29.06 11.65
C THR A 291 0.68 -28.05 10.99
N PHE A 292 -0.38 -28.50 10.30
CA PHE A 292 -1.34 -27.58 9.67
C PHE A 292 -2.18 -26.82 10.69
N ILE A 293 -2.53 -27.42 11.83
CA ILE A 293 -3.29 -26.74 12.90
C ILE A 293 -2.53 -25.52 13.45
N VAL A 294 -1.20 -25.64 13.62
CA VAL A 294 -0.37 -24.54 14.17
C VAL A 294 0.16 -23.63 13.05
N GLY A 295 0.63 -24.23 11.95
CA GLY A 295 1.27 -23.52 10.87
C GLY A 295 0.34 -22.64 10.07
N LEU A 296 -0.90 -23.09 9.82
CA LEU A 296 -1.84 -22.35 8.97
C LEU A 296 -2.25 -20.99 9.57
N PRO A 297 -2.63 -20.86 10.86
CA PRO A 297 -2.88 -19.56 11.47
C PRO A 297 -1.68 -18.63 11.43
N THR A 298 -0.48 -19.12 11.76
CA THR A 298 0.76 -18.32 11.70
C THR A 298 1.04 -17.82 10.29
N PHE A 299 0.93 -18.70 9.31
CA PHE A 299 1.13 -18.36 7.90
C PHE A 299 0.10 -17.34 7.40
N ALA A 300 -1.17 -17.49 7.79
CA ALA A 300 -2.23 -16.54 7.46
C ALA A 300 -1.95 -15.14 8.04
N VAL A 301 -1.55 -15.06 9.31
CA VAL A 301 -1.19 -13.78 9.96
C VAL A 301 -0.01 -13.12 9.25
N VAL A 302 1.07 -13.86 9.01
CA VAL A 302 2.25 -13.31 8.33
C VAL A 302 1.91 -12.86 6.91
N THR A 303 1.05 -13.59 6.20
CA THR A 303 0.61 -13.17 4.86
C THR A 303 -0.23 -11.90 4.90
N ALA A 304 -1.12 -11.77 5.89
CA ALA A 304 -1.92 -10.56 6.06
C ALA A 304 -1.05 -9.34 6.33
N LEU A 305 -0.06 -9.46 7.23
CA LEU A 305 0.90 -8.40 7.54
C LEU A 305 1.76 -8.04 6.32
N LEU A 306 2.30 -9.04 5.62
CA LEU A 306 3.08 -8.84 4.41
C LEU A 306 2.28 -8.06 3.36
N THR A 307 1.01 -8.43 3.17
CA THR A 307 0.16 -7.77 2.18
C THR A 307 -0.12 -6.32 2.57
N GLN A 308 -0.42 -6.03 3.84
CA GLN A 308 -0.59 -4.64 4.30
C GLN A 308 0.67 -3.80 4.06
N ALA A 309 1.85 -4.35 4.37
CA ALA A 309 3.13 -3.67 4.13
C ALA A 309 3.37 -3.41 2.63
N VAL A 310 3.07 -4.38 1.76
CA VAL A 310 3.17 -4.21 0.30
C VAL A 310 2.23 -3.12 -0.18
N PHE A 311 0.95 -3.15 0.24
CA PHE A 311 -0.06 -2.17 -0.18
C PHE A 311 0.14 -0.77 0.42
N ALA A 312 0.93 -0.63 1.47
CA ALA A 312 1.37 0.66 2.00
C ALA A 312 2.48 1.29 1.14
N CYS A 313 3.27 0.48 0.44
CA CYS A 313 4.30 0.96 -0.49
C CYS A 313 3.75 1.26 -1.89
N LEU A 314 2.62 0.66 -2.26
CA LEU A 314 1.94 0.91 -3.52
C LEU A 314 1.28 2.30 -3.56
N PRO A 315 0.96 2.84 -4.75
CA PRO A 315 0.21 4.08 -4.87
C PRO A 315 -1.11 4.04 -4.08
N ASN A 316 -1.44 5.14 -3.42
CA ASN A 316 -2.55 5.24 -2.46
C ASN A 316 -3.96 5.03 -3.07
N LEU A 317 -4.16 5.24 -4.38
CA LEU A 317 -5.48 5.18 -5.05
C LEU A 317 -5.76 3.90 -5.85
N ILE A 318 -4.93 2.86 -5.75
CA ILE A 318 -5.07 1.61 -6.52
C ILE A 318 -6.43 0.89 -6.35
#